data_AF-A0A7C3TN74-F1
#
_entry.id   AF-A0A7C3TN74-F1
#
_cell.length_a   1.000
_cell.length_b   1.000
_cell.length_c   1.000
_cell.angle_alpha   90.00
_cell.angle_beta   90.00
_cell.angle_gamma   90.00
#
_symmetry.space_group_name_H-M   'P 1'
#
loop_
_entity.id
_entity.type
_entity.pdbx_description
1 polymer ?
#
loop_
_entity_poly.entity_id
_entity_poly.type
_entity_poly.pdbx_seq_one_letter_code
_entity_poly.pdbx_strand_id
1 'polypeptide(L)' 'GDVLATFADIDELTQAVGYKPVTSIEEGLHKFVQWYREYYKV' A
#
# COMPACT_ATOMS: atom_id res chain seq x y z
N GLY A 1 -11.39 -20.31 -8.06
CA GLY A 1 -12.69 -19.75 -7.65
C GLY A 1 -12.41 -18.36 -7.13
N ASP A 2 -13.13 -17.36 -7.62
CA ASP A 2 -12.90 -15.97 -7.25
C ASP A 2 -13.04 -15.77 -5.74
N VAL A 3 -12.03 -15.15 -5.15
CA VAL A 3 -12.06 -14.73 -3.75
C VAL A 3 -12.61 -13.31 -3.73
N LEU A 4 -13.78 -13.11 -3.12
CA LEU A 4 -14.49 -11.82 -3.13
C LEU A 4 -13.74 -10.71 -2.39
N ALA A 5 -12.92 -11.08 -1.40
CA ALA A 5 -12.05 -10.18 -0.66
C ALA A 5 -10.92 -10.98 -0.01
N THR A 6 -9.72 -10.39 0.02
CA THR A 6 -8.60 -10.92 0.81
C THR A 6 -8.25 -9.92 1.90
N PHE A 7 -7.83 -10.42 3.06
CA PHE A 7 -7.39 -9.62 4.19
C PHE A 7 -6.13 -10.25 4.77
N ALA A 8 -5.14 -9.42 5.07
CA ALA A 8 -3.89 -9.85 5.69
C ALA A 8 -3.94 -9.53 7.18
N ASP A 9 -3.88 -10.57 8.02
CA ASP A 9 -3.58 -10.42 9.44
C ASP A 9 -2.08 -10.14 9.60
N ILE A 10 -1.76 -9.05 10.32
CA ILE A 10 -0.38 -8.59 10.53
C ILE A 10 -0.03 -8.41 12.01
N ASP A 11 -0.82 -9.00 12.92
CA ASP A 11 -0.62 -8.82 14.36
C ASP A 11 0.72 -9.38 14.83
N GLU A 12 1.12 -10.56 14.34
CA GLU A 12 2.42 -11.16 14.65
C GLU A 12 3.59 -10.28 14.19
N LEU A 13 3.53 -9.76 12.96
CA LEU A 13 4.57 -8.89 12.41
C LEU A 13 4.64 -7.56 13.19
N THR A 14 3.47 -7.01 13.56
CA THR A 14 3.37 -5.80 14.36
C THR A 14 4.02 -6.01 15.73
N GLN A 15 3.78 -7.15 16.39
CA GLN A 15 4.38 -7.46 17.70
C GLN A 15 5.89 -7.73 17.61
N ALA A 16 6.33 -8.43 16.57
CA ALA A 16 7.72 -8.84 16.42
C ALA A 16 8.66 -7.65 16.14
N VAL A 17 8.22 -6.69 15.31
CA VAL A 17 9.11 -5.61 14.84
C VAL A 17 8.50 -4.21 14.90
N GLY A 18 7.27 -4.05 15.40
CA GLY A 18 6.59 -2.76 15.45
C GLY A 18 6.15 -2.24 14.08
N TYR A 19 6.09 -3.09 13.05
CA TYR A 19 5.69 -2.67 11.71
C TYR A 19 4.22 -2.25 11.70
N LYS A 20 3.96 -1.06 11.15
CA LYS A 20 2.61 -0.56 10.89
C LYS A 20 2.62 0.27 9.61
N PRO A 21 1.83 -0.09 8.58
CA PRO A 21 1.69 0.75 7.40
C PRO A 21 1.01 2.06 7.80
N VAL A 22 1.63 3.19 7.44
CA VAL A 22 1.14 4.54 7.79
C VAL A 22 0.74 5.37 6.58
N THR A 23 1.16 4.98 5.38
CA THR A 23 0.79 5.67 4.14
C THR A 23 -0.70 5.51 3.89
N SER A 24 -1.43 6.63 3.80
CA SER A 24 -2.84 6.59 3.42
C SER A 24 -3.00 6.22 1.95
N ILE A 25 -4.19 5.76 1.56
CA ILE A 25 -4.50 5.48 0.15
C ILE A 25 -4.34 6.75 -0.71
N GLU A 26 -4.82 7.90 -0.20
CA GLU A 26 -4.72 9.18 -0.90
C GLU A 26 -3.27 9.58 -1.17
N GLU A 27 -2.41 9.51 -0.13
CA GLU A 27 -0.99 9.84 -0.25
C GLU A 27 -0.26 8.88 -1.19
N GLY A 28 -0.52 7.57 -1.05
CA GLY A 28 0.08 6.54 -1.89
C GLY A 28 -0.29 6.72 -3.36
N LEU A 29 -1.57 6.98 -3.65
CA LEU A 29 -2.06 7.18 -5.00
C LEU A 29 -1.48 8.45 -5.63
N HIS A 30 -1.40 9.55 -4.87
CA HIS A 30 -0.80 10.80 -5.37
C HIS A 30 0.67 10.60 -5.77
N LYS A 31 1.47 9.97 -4.89
CA LYS A 31 2.88 9.66 -5.16
C LYS A 31 3.04 8.72 -6.36
N PHE A 32 2.17 7.72 -6.48
CA PHE A 32 2.19 6.81 -7.61
C PHE A 32 1.91 7.52 -8.94
N VAL A 33 0.87 8.36 -9.01
CA VAL A 33 0.53 9.12 -10.22
C VAL A 33 1.66 10.09 -10.58
N GLN A 34 2.26 10.76 -9.60
CA GLN A 34 3.40 11.64 -9.83
C GLN A 34 4.57 10.88 -10.48
N TRP A 35 5.00 9.77 -9.87
CA TRP A 35 6.05 8.93 -10.43
C TRP A 35 5.72 8.46 -11.85
N TYR A 36 4.48 8.04 -12.09
CA TYR A 36 4.03 7.57 -13.39
C TYR A 36 4.17 8.67 -14.46
N ARG A 37 3.70 9.88 -14.17
CA ARG A 37 3.79 11.03 -15.09
C ARG A 37 5.23 11.42 -15.38
N GLU A 38 6.08 11.46 -14.35
CA GLU A 38 7.50 11.77 -14.50
C GLU A 38 8.23 10.73 -15.37
N TYR A 39 7.95 9.45 -15.15
CA TYR A 39 8.59 8.36 -15.89
C TYR A 39 8.15 8.30 -17.36
N TYR A 40 6.84 8.43 -17.62
CA TYR A 40 6.28 8.32 -18.96
C TYR A 40 6.21 9.67 -19.72
N LYS A 41 6.55 10.79 -19.07
CA LYS A 41 6.50 12.15 -19.62
C LYS A 41 5.13 12.51 -20.21
N VAL A 42 4.08 12.19 -19.46
CA VAL A 42 2.68 12.49 -19.80
C VAL A 42 2.12 13.65 -18.99
#